data_AF-A0A7Y3NCZ8-F1
#
_entry.id   AF-A0A7Y3NCZ8-F1
#
_cell.length_a   1.000
_cell.length_b   1.000
_cell.length_c   1.000
_cell.angle_alpha   90.00
_cell.angle_beta   90.00
_cell.angle_gamma   90.00
#
_symmetry.space_group_name_H-M   'P 1'
#
loop_
_entity.id
_entity.type
_entity.pdbx_description
1 polymer ?
#
loop_
_entity_poly.entity_id
_entity_poly.type
_entity_poly.pdbx_seq_one_letter_code
_entity_poly.pdbx_strand_id
1 'polypeptide(L)' 'MMTLRIGRRMTVNVADLPSASREYQRLRDESGEGGSTFPDGVVKGNSGTYRISYNGRVWLGGNWKEGDKNPYMEAAT' A
#
# COMPACT_ATOMS: atom_id res chain seq x y z
N MET A 1 -5.29 12.13 9.24
CA MET A 1 -5.76 10.73 9.14
C MET A 1 -5.76 10.36 7.67
N MET A 2 -5.29 9.16 7.34
CA MET A 2 -5.24 8.62 5.98
C MET A 2 -6.12 7.38 5.89
N THR A 3 -6.47 7.00 4.66
CA THR A 3 -7.29 5.80 4.42
C THR A 3 -6.55 4.87 3.46
N LEU A 4 -6.29 3.64 3.91
CA LEU A 4 -5.76 2.56 3.09
C LEU A 4 -6.93 1.72 2.56
N ARG A 5 -7.00 1.54 1.24
CA ARG A 5 -7.94 0.66 0.57
C ARG A 5 -7.20 -0.50 -0.08
N ILE A 6 -7.64 -1.73 0.15
CA ILE A 6 -7.06 -2.95 -0.42
C ILE A 6 -8.09 -3.56 -1.39
N GLY A 7 -7.85 -3.36 -2.69
CA GLY A 7 -8.80 -3.73 -3.74
C GLY A 7 -10.22 -3.20 -3.49
N ARG A 8 -11.22 -4.07 -3.62
CA ARG A 8 -12.63 -3.80 -3.23
C ARG A 8 -12.99 -4.45 -1.88
N ARG A 9 -12.02 -5.07 -1.20
CA ARG A 9 -12.27 -5.98 -0.07
C ARG A 9 -12.35 -5.22 1.24
N MET A 10 -11.49 -4.21 1.42
CA MET A 10 -11.34 -3.58 2.72
C MET A 10 -10.84 -2.14 2.62
N THR A 11 -11.23 -1.36 3.61
CA THR A 11 -10.77 0.01 3.82
C THR A 11 -10.48 0.19 5.31
N VAL A 12 -9.27 0.64 5.64
CA VAL A 12 -8.80 0.86 7.02
C VAL A 12 -8.27 2.28 7.18
N ASN A 13 -8.51 2.86 8.36
CA ASN A 13 -7.95 4.15 8.73
C ASN A 13 -6.55 3.96 9.29
N VAL A 14 -5.62 4.79 8.84
CA VAL A 14 -4.20 4.72 9.23
C VAL A 14 -3.68 6.12 9.54
N ALA A 15 -2.71 6.22 10.45
CA ALA A 15 -2.17 7.50 10.88
C ALA A 15 -1.29 8.14 9.80
N ASP A 16 -0.46 7.32 9.15
CA ASP A 16 0.61 7.73 8.23
C ASP A 16 0.96 6.60 7.24
N LEU A 17 1.89 6.88 6.32
CA LEU A 17 2.34 5.91 5.31
C LEU A 17 3.07 4.69 5.91
N PRO A 18 3.96 4.82 6.92
CA PRO A 18 4.53 3.65 7.61
C PRO A 18 3.47 2.73 8.20
N SER A 19 2.45 3.30 8.85
CA SER A 19 1.34 2.55 9.42
C SER A 19 0.52 1.85 8.32
N ALA A 20 0.31 2.52 7.18
CA ALA A 20 -0.34 1.91 6.03
C ALA A 20 0.46 0.73 5.45
N SER A 21 1.79 0.86 5.37
CA SER A 21 2.69 -0.21 4.90
C SER A 21 2.67 -1.42 5.82
N ARG A 22 2.76 -1.22 7.14
CA ARG A 22 2.64 -2.31 8.13
C ARG A 22 1.28 -2.98 8.10
N GLU A 23 0.21 -2.19 8.08
CA GLU A 23 -1.15 -2.72 8.07
C GLU A 23 -1.42 -3.51 6.79
N TYR A 24 -0.96 -3.03 5.64
CA TYR A 24 -1.02 -3.78 4.37
C TYR A 24 -0.28 -5.12 4.46
N GLN A 25 0.95 -5.13 4.99
CA GLN A 25 1.75 -6.35 5.15
C GLN A 25 1.07 -7.35 6.08
N ARG A 26 0.57 -6.88 7.23
CA ARG A 26 -0.19 -7.72 8.18
C ARG A 26 -1.37 -8.41 7.49
N LEU A 27 -2.17 -7.65 6.75
CA LEU A 27 -3.37 -8.15 6.09
C LEU A 27 -3.07 -9.07 4.89
N ARG A 28 -1.98 -8.81 4.17
CA ARG A 28 -1.44 -9.70 3.13
C ARG A 28 -1.03 -11.04 3.72
N ASP A 29 -0.27 -11.00 4.82
CA ASP A 29 0.26 -12.21 5.46
C ASP A 29 -0.86 -13.03 6.09
N GLU A 30 -1.86 -12.38 6.68
CA GLU A 30 -3.07 -13.03 7.20
C GLU A 30 -3.93 -13.69 6.11
N SER A 31 -3.94 -13.17 4.88
CA SER A 31 -4.74 -13.77 3.80
C SER A 31 -4.09 -15.00 3.19
N GLY A 32 -2.76 -15.13 3.28
CA GLY A 32 -1.99 -16.21 2.65
C GLY A 32 -1.95 -16.16 1.13
N GLU A 33 -2.42 -15.07 0.51
CA GLU A 33 -2.46 -14.88 -0.93
C GLU A 33 -1.10 -14.40 -1.49
N GLY A 34 -0.75 -14.86 -2.69
CA GLY A 34 0.43 -14.38 -3.41
C GLY A 34 0.21 -13.03 -4.10
N GLY A 35 1.27 -12.44 -4.65
CA GLY A 35 1.22 -11.12 -5.29
C GLY A 35 0.36 -11.01 -6.55
N SER A 36 -0.02 -12.13 -7.16
CA SER A 36 -0.97 -12.16 -8.28
C SER A 36 -2.44 -12.17 -7.83
N THR A 37 -2.71 -12.49 -6.56
CA THR A 37 -4.07 -12.66 -6.02
C THR A 37 -4.41 -11.64 -4.94
N PHE A 38 -3.43 -11.22 -4.15
CA PHE A 38 -3.61 -10.15 -3.17
C PHE A 38 -3.53 -8.78 -3.86
N PRO A 39 -4.57 -7.95 -3.77
CA PRO A 39 -4.58 -6.67 -4.47
C PRO A 39 -3.62 -5.66 -3.83
N ASP A 40 -3.14 -4.73 -4.64
CA ASP A 40 -2.35 -3.60 -4.14
C ASP A 40 -3.16 -2.70 -3.20
N GLY A 41 -2.43 -2.03 -2.31
CA GLY A 41 -2.97 -1.01 -1.42
C GLY A 41 -3.03 0.35 -2.13
N VAL A 42 -4.07 1.13 -1.85
CA VAL A 42 -4.18 2.53 -2.25
C VAL A 42 -4.41 3.37 -1.00
N VAL A 43 -3.46 4.25 -0.69
CA VAL A 43 -3.57 5.18 0.44
C VAL A 43 -4.02 6.53 -0.08
N LYS A 44 -5.09 7.08 0.49
CA LYS A 44 -5.50 8.46 0.29
C LYS A 44 -5.17 9.25 1.55
N GLY A 45 -4.30 10.25 1.42
CA GLY A 45 -3.96 11.21 2.46
C GLY A 45 -4.09 12.65 1.97
N ASN A 46 -3.91 13.61 2.88
CA ASN A 46 -4.02 15.04 2.56
C ASN A 46 -3.01 15.49 1.49
N SER A 47 -1.82 14.88 1.47
CA SER A 47 -0.73 15.23 0.55
C SER A 47 -0.82 14.53 -0.81
N GLY A 48 -1.78 13.62 -0.99
CA GLY A 48 -1.96 12.91 -2.25
C GLY A 48 -2.43 11.46 -2.10
N THR A 49 -2.44 10.76 -3.22
CA THR A 49 -2.71 9.32 -3.29
C THR A 49 -1.39 8.58 -3.42
N TYR A 50 -1.27 7.43 -2.75
CA TYR A 50 -0.11 6.55 -2.81
C TYR A 50 -0.56 5.13 -3.12
N ARG A 51 0.31 4.33 -3.72
CA ARG A 51 0.11 2.89 -3.90
C ARG A 51 1.05 2.12 -3.00
N ILE A 52 0.59 1.01 -2.42
CA ILE A 52 1.42 0.04 -1.71
C ILE A 52 1.48 -1.22 -2.56
N SER A 53 2.68 -1.62 -2.99
CA SER A 53 2.85 -2.87 -3.73
C SER A 53 2.85 -4.07 -2.79
N TYR A 54 2.70 -5.28 -3.34
CA TYR A 54 2.71 -6.53 -2.59
C TYR A 54 3.85 -6.64 -1.55
N ASN A 55 5.05 -6.12 -1.86
CA ASN A 55 6.20 -6.15 -0.95
C ASN A 55 6.15 -5.11 0.18
N GLY A 56 5.06 -4.36 0.34
CA GLY A 56 4.90 -3.31 1.36
C GLY A 56 5.51 -1.96 1.00
N ARG A 57 6.15 -1.82 -0.17
CA ARG A 57 6.75 -0.56 -0.64
C ARG A 57 5.68 0.44 -1.05
N VAL A 58 5.92 1.72 -0.77
CA VAL A 58 4.99 2.82 -1.07
C VAL A 58 5.48 3.65 -2.24
N TRP A 59 4.56 3.94 -3.17
CA TRP A 59 4.80 4.63 -4.43
C TRP A 59 3.89 5.86 -4.52
N LEU A 60 4.36 6.93 -5.17
CA LEU A 60 3.53 8.10 -5.46
C LEU A 60 2.41 7.72 -6.46
N GLY A 61 1.17 8.06 -6.13
CA GLY A 61 0.00 7.77 -6.95
C GLY A 61 -0.04 8.66 -8.20
N GLY A 62 -0.32 8.06 -9.35
CA GLY A 62 -0.46 8.73 -10.64
C GLY A 62 0.64 8.38 -11.66
N ASN A 63 1.85 8.05 -11.21
CA ASN A 63 2.99 7.86 -12.12
C ASN A 63 3.63 6.47 -12.09
N TRP A 64 3.22 5.56 -11.20
CA TRP A 64 3.80 4.22 -11.20
C TRP A 64 3.60 3.55 -12.56
N LYS A 65 4.70 3.30 -13.25
CA LYS A 65 4.78 2.38 -14.38
C LYS A 65 5.60 1.17 -13.97
N GLU A 66 5.26 0.02 -14.54
CA GLU A 66 6.11 -1.17 -14.44
C GLU A 66 7.50 -0.80 -14.97
N GLY A 67 8.51 -0.76 -14.07
CA GLY A 67 9.87 -0.30 -14.37
C GLY A 67 10.36 0.91 -13.57
N ASP A 68 9.49 1.61 -12.83
CA ASP A 68 9.94 2.64 -11.88
C ASP A 68 10.78 2.01 -10.77
N LYS A 69 12.01 2.50 -10.61
CA LYS A 69 13.04 1.81 -9.81
C LYS A 69 13.06 2.24 -8.34
N ASN A 70 12.54 3.42 -8.01
CA ASN A 70 12.66 3.99 -6.68
C ASN A 70 11.27 4.20 -6.05
N PRO A 71 10.91 3.45 -4.99
CA PRO A 71 9.70 3.76 -4.25
C PRO A 71 9.86 5.09 -3.51
N TYR A 72 8.73 5.72 -3.20
CA TYR A 72 8.70 6.89 -2.31
C TYR A 72 9.15 6.52 -0.90
N MET A 73 8.83 5.29 -0.47
CA MET A 73 9.24 4.72 0.80
C MET A 73 9.40 3.19 0.63
N GLU A 74 10.48 2.64 1.18
CA GLU A 74 10.62 1.18 1.31
C GLU A 74 9.55 0.59 2.23
N ALA A 75 9.47 -0.74 2.29
CA ALA A 75 8.57 -1.42 3.20
C ALA A 75 8.88 -1.04 4.66
N ALA A 76 7.85 -0.68 5.42
CA ALA A 76 8.00 -0.40 6.84
C ALA A 76 8.25 -1.71 7.61
N THR A 77 9.18 -1.65 8.56
CA THR A 77 9.42 -2.68 9.57
C THR A 77 8.56 -2.45 10.82
#